data_AF-A0A5C3NYF3-F1
#
_entry.id   AF-A0A5C3NYF3-F1
#
_cell.length_a   1.000
_cell.length_b   1.000
_cell.length_c   1.000
_cell.angle_alpha   90.00
_cell.angle_beta   90.00
_cell.angle_gamma   90.00
#
_symmetry.space_group_name_H-M   'P 1'
#
loop_
_entity.id
_entity.type
_entity.pdbx_description
1 polymer ?
#
loop_
_entity_poly.entity_id
_entity_poly.type
_entity_poly.pdbx_seq_one_letter_code
_entity_poly.pdbx_strand_id
1 'polypeptide(L)'
;MATHQVELINHHDLMPGLKMISCGARPDATHDQQNHDCAIYRAEDAPAVDNAPHWADQLIPVIFKASNDSSLQDAYAEDGDGVQAGEADLCRKTRDQLMSHAELLFAAQQRLVVFILLVIGRTARFIRSDRSSTEETVDIDYYLDWEPFVNILWRIAHCSRPVLGLDPTARRLSPADPLYALMTGFAAPREGDVDHRERILHRHEVPKQPFVFQYVRKSFGESLDSNWPRYCVEVPDGDKRRQFLICKPHFRAKGLSGRGTRGYVALDCETKRFVWLKDAWRTHDLLVDREGDILQRLKEAKVPRVPTLVCHGDIDNQVTLTRHCGEDSDTNLGSNQEPGSPPSSPHHKLSSTEAIAGHHASTSKKRKFPDDEEDAGAAPPAEGPNTQSPPHVGRSRHYKHYRLVVEEVALPLSEFQSGKQLIQVVRDCVLAHFRATTDAKLLHCDISTGNLLIYPKIMRVRETDGTRKGRLRMKYTGLLADWEMAKPIDQRQPKHTGSWEFMSAALSCGLKDAEVCDEIESFYYVLLYQAVRYLQSNFDCPTVENYIIDFFDDYAYVN
;
A
#
# COMPACT_ATOMS: atom_id res chain seq x y z
N MET A 1 32.38 -16.27 0.33
CA MET A 1 31.80 -16.92 1.54
C MET A 1 30.36 -17.34 1.29
N ALA A 2 29.49 -16.42 0.86
CA ALA A 2 28.09 -16.70 0.52
C ALA A 2 27.90 -17.89 -0.45
N THR A 3 28.64 -17.93 -1.57
CA THR A 3 28.54 -19.01 -2.57
C THR A 3 28.83 -20.40 -1.98
N HIS A 4 29.84 -20.50 -1.12
CA HIS A 4 30.20 -21.77 -0.47
C HIS A 4 29.15 -22.22 0.56
N GLN A 5 28.54 -21.27 1.29
CA GLN A 5 27.44 -21.60 2.22
C GLN A 5 26.18 -22.06 1.48
N VAL A 6 25.84 -21.43 0.35
CA VAL A 6 24.74 -21.87 -0.54
C VAL A 6 24.98 -23.29 -1.03
N GLU A 7 26.19 -23.59 -1.50
CA GLU A 7 26.57 -24.93 -1.96
C GLU A 7 26.45 -25.97 -0.85
N LEU A 8 26.94 -25.67 0.36
CA LEU A 8 26.84 -26.59 1.50
C LEU A 8 25.40 -26.88 1.91
N ILE A 9 24.56 -25.85 2.01
CA ILE A 9 23.14 -26.00 2.37
C ILE A 9 22.41 -26.92 1.38
N ASN A 10 22.67 -26.73 0.09
CA ASN A 10 22.08 -27.56 -0.97
C ASN A 10 22.69 -28.97 -1.04
N HIS A 11 24.01 -29.09 -0.86
CA HIS A 11 24.73 -30.36 -0.95
C HIS A 11 24.37 -31.31 0.18
N HIS A 12 24.20 -30.78 1.40
CA HIS A 12 23.82 -31.55 2.58
C HIS A 12 22.30 -31.68 2.78
N ASP A 13 21.49 -31.18 1.82
CA ASP A 13 20.03 -31.23 1.84
C ASP A 13 19.41 -30.77 3.18
N LEU A 14 19.92 -29.65 3.72
CA LEU A 14 19.47 -29.11 5.01
C LEU A 14 18.01 -28.60 4.96
N MET A 15 17.47 -28.40 3.75
CA MET A 15 16.09 -27.99 3.50
C MET A 15 15.45 -28.87 2.41
N PRO A 16 15.01 -30.09 2.73
CA PRO A 16 14.47 -31.01 1.74
C PRO A 16 13.33 -30.40 0.91
N GLY A 17 13.45 -30.47 -0.42
CA GLY A 17 12.47 -29.92 -1.35
C GLY A 17 12.56 -28.40 -1.59
N LEU A 18 13.49 -27.71 -0.92
CA LEU A 18 13.84 -26.32 -1.19
C LEU A 18 15.27 -26.23 -1.74
N LYS A 19 15.58 -25.12 -2.41
CA LYS A 19 16.92 -24.81 -2.91
C LYS A 19 17.29 -23.37 -2.59
N MET A 20 18.51 -23.16 -2.14
CA MET A 20 19.07 -21.83 -2.01
C MET A 20 19.83 -21.47 -3.28
N ILE A 21 19.56 -20.28 -3.84
CA ILE A 21 20.18 -19.83 -5.10
C ILE A 21 20.71 -18.41 -4.93
N SER A 22 21.89 -18.15 -5.48
CA SER A 22 22.45 -16.81 -5.57
C SER A 22 21.63 -15.96 -6.53
N CYS A 23 21.16 -14.82 -6.06
CA CYS A 23 20.53 -13.78 -6.88
C CYS A 23 21.60 -12.75 -7.24
N GLY A 24 21.53 -12.13 -8.41
CA GLY A 24 22.45 -11.05 -8.77
C GLY A 24 22.07 -9.72 -8.12
N ALA A 25 22.93 -8.71 -8.33
CA ALA A 25 22.75 -7.38 -7.76
C ALA A 25 21.48 -6.67 -8.27
N ARG A 26 20.94 -5.78 -7.43
CA ARG A 26 19.75 -4.94 -7.69
C ARG A 26 19.86 -4.16 -9.02
N PRO A 27 18.75 -3.91 -9.73
CA PRO A 27 18.71 -3.01 -10.89
C PRO A 27 19.17 -1.58 -10.60
N ASP A 28 18.98 -1.08 -9.36
CA ASP A 28 19.19 0.34 -8.99
C ASP A 28 20.39 0.59 -8.06
N ALA A 29 21.37 -0.31 -7.99
CA ALA A 29 22.55 -0.08 -7.14
C ALA A 29 23.53 0.90 -7.80
N THR A 30 23.35 2.19 -7.53
CA THR A 30 24.44 3.16 -7.62
C THR A 30 25.48 2.80 -6.56
N HIS A 31 26.60 2.24 -7.00
CA HIS A 31 27.81 1.98 -6.20
C HIS A 31 27.61 1.25 -4.86
N ASP A 32 27.50 -0.09 -4.88
CA ASP A 32 28.14 -0.94 -3.86
C ASP A 32 28.23 -2.40 -4.36
N GLN A 33 29.44 -2.81 -4.74
CA GLN A 33 29.76 -4.02 -5.50
C GLN A 33 29.89 -5.31 -4.66
N GLN A 34 29.28 -5.38 -3.46
CA GLN A 34 29.54 -6.45 -2.49
C GLN A 34 28.33 -7.07 -1.78
N ASN A 35 27.10 -6.89 -2.26
CA ASN A 35 25.94 -7.63 -1.71
C ASN A 35 25.63 -8.85 -2.58
N HIS A 36 26.07 -10.03 -2.14
CA HIS A 36 25.61 -11.31 -2.69
C HIS A 36 24.25 -11.64 -2.08
N ASP A 37 23.18 -11.12 -2.66
CA ASP A 37 21.83 -11.46 -2.23
C ASP A 37 21.51 -12.88 -2.70
N CYS A 38 20.92 -13.71 -1.84
CA CYS A 38 20.49 -15.07 -2.17
C CYS A 38 19.01 -15.20 -1.83
N ALA A 39 18.38 -16.28 -2.27
CA ALA A 39 17.04 -16.60 -1.82
C ALA A 39 16.81 -18.11 -1.79
N ILE A 40 15.90 -18.53 -0.92
CA ILE A 40 15.39 -19.89 -0.84
C ILE A 40 14.16 -19.97 -1.74
N TYR A 41 14.11 -20.98 -2.58
CA TYR A 41 13.05 -21.29 -3.53
C TYR A 41 12.51 -22.69 -3.26
N ARG A 42 11.27 -22.96 -3.70
CA ARG A 42 10.83 -24.36 -3.86
C ARG A 42 11.62 -24.97 -5.01
N ALA A 43 12.03 -26.22 -4.88
CA ALA A 43 12.87 -26.87 -5.89
C ALA A 43 12.21 -26.91 -7.30
N GLU A 44 10.87 -26.92 -7.35
CA GLU A 44 10.06 -26.88 -8.58
C GLU A 44 9.99 -25.49 -9.24
N ASP A 45 10.08 -24.43 -8.43
CA ASP A 45 9.98 -23.03 -8.86
C ASP A 45 11.37 -22.37 -8.94
N ALA A 46 12.43 -23.12 -8.64
CA ALA A 46 13.79 -22.63 -8.56
C ALA A 46 14.31 -22.21 -9.96
N PRO A 47 14.67 -20.94 -10.16
CA PRO A 47 15.15 -20.48 -11.46
C PRO A 47 16.49 -21.13 -11.83
N ALA A 48 16.79 -21.14 -13.14
CA ALA A 48 18.15 -21.39 -13.58
C ALA A 48 19.07 -20.29 -13.04
N VAL A 49 20.35 -20.60 -12.81
CA VAL A 49 21.32 -19.62 -12.31
C VAL A 49 21.58 -18.56 -13.40
N ASP A 50 20.82 -17.48 -13.36
CA ASP A 50 20.86 -16.37 -14.33
C ASP A 50 21.16 -15.02 -13.65
N ASN A 51 21.44 -15.04 -12.34
CA ASN A 51 21.67 -13.85 -11.51
C ASN A 51 20.52 -12.84 -11.53
N ALA A 52 19.30 -13.21 -11.93
CA ALA A 52 18.14 -12.36 -11.75
C ALA A 52 17.50 -12.57 -10.36
N PRO A 53 16.80 -11.57 -9.80
CA PRO A 53 16.24 -11.69 -8.46
C PRO A 53 15.00 -12.58 -8.38
N HIS A 54 14.22 -12.76 -9.46
CA HIS A 54 13.02 -13.63 -9.46
C HIS A 54 12.08 -13.42 -8.26
N TRP A 55 11.76 -12.16 -7.94
CA TRP A 55 10.94 -11.79 -6.76
C TRP A 55 9.59 -12.52 -6.68
N ALA A 56 9.02 -12.89 -7.83
CA ALA A 56 7.78 -13.65 -7.93
C ALA A 56 7.89 -15.08 -7.37
N ASP A 57 9.09 -15.65 -7.34
CA ASP A 57 9.39 -17.05 -7.03
C ASP A 57 10.13 -17.24 -5.71
N GLN A 58 10.81 -16.18 -5.22
CA GLN A 58 11.51 -16.22 -3.95
C GLN A 58 10.57 -16.60 -2.80
N LEU A 59 10.88 -17.65 -2.05
CA LEU A 59 10.15 -18.03 -0.84
C LEU A 59 10.65 -17.22 0.36
N ILE A 60 11.96 -17.24 0.61
CA ILE A 60 12.62 -16.51 1.70
C ILE A 60 13.89 -15.85 1.15
N PRO A 61 13.99 -14.52 1.08
CA PRO A 61 15.24 -13.84 0.76
C PRO A 61 16.28 -14.07 1.85
N VAL A 62 17.54 -14.14 1.42
CA VAL A 62 18.70 -14.35 2.29
C VAL A 62 19.74 -13.28 2.00
N ILE A 63 20.04 -12.47 3.01
CA ILE A 63 20.97 -11.34 2.90
C ILE A 63 22.25 -11.71 3.62
N PHE A 64 23.38 -11.69 2.90
CA PHE A 64 24.70 -11.89 3.48
C PHE A 64 25.40 -10.56 3.74
N LYS A 65 25.97 -10.44 4.94
CA LYS A 65 26.75 -9.30 5.41
C LYS A 65 28.13 -9.76 5.87
N ALA A 66 29.16 -8.96 5.57
CA ALA A 66 30.54 -9.33 5.81
C ALA A 66 30.90 -9.26 7.30
N SER A 67 31.73 -10.21 7.76
CA SER A 67 32.07 -10.38 9.19
C SER A 67 32.99 -9.30 9.76
N ASN A 68 33.56 -8.42 8.94
CA ASN A 68 34.68 -7.58 9.34
C ASN A 68 34.28 -6.55 10.41
N ASP A 69 32.97 -6.25 10.54
CA ASP A 69 32.36 -5.31 11.49
C ASP A 69 31.02 -5.88 12.00
N SER A 70 31.04 -7.07 12.63
CA SER A 70 29.83 -7.85 12.92
C SER A 70 28.78 -7.13 13.78
N SER A 71 29.16 -6.18 14.63
CA SER A 71 28.23 -5.37 15.43
C SER A 71 27.70 -4.14 14.69
N LEU A 72 28.38 -3.67 13.63
CA LEU A 72 28.02 -2.42 12.92
C LEU A 72 27.06 -2.63 11.75
N GLN A 73 26.81 -3.89 11.37
CA GLN A 73 25.94 -4.25 10.23
C GLN A 73 24.61 -4.86 10.66
N ASP A 74 24.47 -5.22 11.94
CA ASP A 74 23.26 -5.80 12.50
C ASP A 74 22.24 -4.69 12.77
N ALA A 75 21.16 -4.68 11.98
CA ALA A 75 20.09 -3.70 12.10
C ALA A 75 19.31 -3.78 13.43
N TYR A 76 19.57 -4.79 14.26
CA TYR A 76 18.85 -5.10 15.50
C TYR A 76 19.78 -5.36 16.70
N ALA A 77 21.07 -5.00 16.63
CA ALA A 77 21.96 -5.06 17.79
C ALA A 77 21.47 -4.12 18.91
N GLU A 78 21.58 -4.53 20.17
CA GLU A 78 21.29 -3.65 21.31
C GLU A 78 22.36 -2.55 21.39
N ASP A 79 21.93 -1.28 21.43
CA ASP A 79 22.82 -0.13 21.54
C ASP A 79 23.58 -0.18 22.87
N GLY A 80 24.88 -0.50 22.84
CA GLY A 80 25.79 -0.20 23.94
C GLY A 80 26.00 1.32 24.02
N ASP A 81 26.10 1.87 25.23
CA ASP A 81 26.36 3.30 25.46
C ASP A 81 27.57 3.78 24.62
N GLY A 82 27.30 4.49 23.51
CA GLY A 82 28.32 5.14 22.66
C GLY A 82 28.37 4.73 21.18
N VAL A 83 27.23 4.59 20.50
CA VAL A 83 27.17 4.32 19.05
C VAL A 83 27.83 5.45 18.24
N GLN A 84 28.83 5.13 17.42
CA GLN A 84 29.45 6.11 16.51
C GLN A 84 28.56 6.36 15.29
N ALA A 85 28.58 7.58 14.73
CA ALA A 85 27.70 7.98 13.61
C ALA A 85 27.79 7.07 12.36
N GLY A 86 28.97 6.51 12.07
CA GLY A 86 29.18 5.59 10.94
C GLY A 86 28.59 4.18 11.14
N GLU A 87 28.48 3.75 12.40
CA GLU A 87 27.86 2.47 12.80
C GLU A 87 26.35 2.54 12.57
N ALA A 88 25.74 3.66 12.98
CA ALA A 88 24.33 3.94 12.74
C ALA A 88 23.98 4.00 11.25
N ASP A 89 24.88 4.49 10.39
CA ASP A 89 24.66 4.54 8.93
C ASP A 89 24.62 3.15 8.29
N LEU A 90 25.48 2.23 8.73
CA LEU A 90 25.57 0.91 8.14
C LEU A 90 24.40 0.01 8.61
N CYS A 91 24.01 0.09 9.87
CA CYS A 91 22.78 -0.51 10.38
C CYS A 91 21.54 0.01 9.64
N ARG A 92 21.45 1.33 9.41
CA ARG A 92 20.38 1.92 8.60
C ARG A 92 20.33 1.33 7.20
N LYS A 93 21.45 1.24 6.49
CA LYS A 93 21.52 0.63 5.15
C LYS A 93 21.05 -0.83 5.13
N THR A 94 21.46 -1.64 6.11
CA THR A 94 20.99 -3.04 6.21
C THR A 94 19.48 -3.08 6.46
N ARG A 95 18.97 -2.23 7.35
CA ARG A 95 17.53 -2.11 7.63
C ARG A 95 16.74 -1.72 6.38
N ASP A 96 17.19 -0.70 5.66
CA ASP A 96 16.58 -0.26 4.40
C ASP A 96 16.58 -1.39 3.35
N GLN A 97 17.66 -2.17 3.32
CA GLN A 97 17.75 -3.33 2.43
C GLN A 97 16.70 -4.39 2.76
N LEU A 98 16.57 -4.76 4.04
CA LEU A 98 15.58 -5.72 4.53
C LEU A 98 14.15 -5.27 4.21
N MET A 99 13.84 -4.01 4.51
CA MET A 99 12.53 -3.40 4.26
C MET A 99 12.17 -3.42 2.78
N SER A 100 13.14 -3.09 1.91
CA SER A 100 12.96 -3.12 0.46
C SER A 100 12.62 -4.52 -0.06
N HIS A 101 13.30 -5.56 0.44
CA HIS A 101 13.04 -6.96 0.06
C HIS A 101 11.62 -7.38 0.48
N ALA A 102 11.23 -7.05 1.71
CA ALA A 102 9.90 -7.35 2.21
C ALA A 102 8.81 -6.63 1.38
N GLU A 103 9.01 -5.35 1.05
CA GLU A 103 8.07 -4.57 0.25
C GLU A 103 7.91 -5.15 -1.17
N LEU A 104 9.02 -5.52 -1.82
CA LEU A 104 9.00 -6.14 -3.14
C LEU A 104 8.27 -7.49 -3.14
N LEU A 105 8.46 -8.31 -2.10
CA LEU A 105 7.75 -9.59 -1.96
C LEU A 105 6.25 -9.41 -1.71
N PHE A 106 5.87 -8.47 -0.84
CA PHE A 106 4.46 -8.12 -0.64
C PHE A 106 3.81 -7.54 -1.91
N ALA A 107 4.60 -6.91 -2.77
CA ALA A 107 4.10 -6.46 -4.06
C ALA A 107 3.90 -7.63 -5.03
N ALA A 108 4.96 -8.41 -5.28
CA ALA A 108 5.00 -9.48 -6.28
C ALA A 108 4.12 -10.68 -5.92
N GLN A 109 3.91 -10.94 -4.63
CA GLN A 109 3.22 -12.12 -4.15
C GLN A 109 2.04 -11.79 -3.22
N GLN A 110 1.10 -12.72 -3.14
CA GLN A 110 -0.04 -12.64 -2.23
C GLN A 110 0.38 -13.22 -0.88
N ARG A 111 0.84 -12.35 0.02
CA ARG A 111 1.43 -12.73 1.32
C ARG A 111 0.75 -12.05 2.50
N LEU A 112 0.63 -12.82 3.57
CA LEU A 112 0.25 -12.38 4.92
C LEU A 112 1.49 -11.98 5.72
N VAL A 113 2.61 -12.69 5.51
CA VAL A 113 3.87 -12.52 6.24
C VAL A 113 5.03 -12.76 5.28
N VAL A 114 6.14 -12.07 5.48
CA VAL A 114 7.41 -12.31 4.82
C VAL A 114 8.44 -12.76 5.87
N PHE A 115 9.15 -13.83 5.57
CA PHE A 115 10.32 -14.25 6.34
C PHE A 115 11.58 -13.87 5.58
N ILE A 116 12.61 -13.40 6.27
CA ILE A 116 13.93 -13.05 5.73
C ILE A 116 15.00 -13.70 6.60
N LEU A 117 16.05 -14.25 5.98
CA LEU A 117 17.24 -14.72 6.69
C LEU A 117 18.37 -13.70 6.52
N LEU A 118 18.86 -13.15 7.62
CA LEU A 118 20.03 -12.30 7.65
C LEU A 118 21.23 -13.11 8.18
N VAL A 119 22.31 -13.18 7.42
CA VAL A 119 23.55 -13.86 7.83
C VAL A 119 24.68 -12.83 7.90
N ILE A 120 25.28 -12.67 9.08
CA ILE A 120 26.35 -11.72 9.35
C ILE A 120 27.58 -12.49 9.81
N GLY A 121 28.51 -12.75 8.90
CA GLY A 121 29.70 -13.55 9.24
C GLY A 121 29.32 -14.90 9.84
N ARG A 122 29.55 -15.10 11.15
CA ARG A 122 29.28 -16.35 11.89
C ARG A 122 27.88 -16.43 12.53
N THR A 123 27.12 -15.33 12.51
CA THR A 123 25.81 -15.26 13.16
C THR A 123 24.70 -15.15 12.13
N ALA A 124 23.48 -15.53 12.53
CA ALA A 124 22.29 -15.41 11.70
C ALA A 124 21.08 -14.95 12.52
N ARG A 125 20.16 -14.23 11.86
CA ARG A 125 18.85 -13.86 12.39
C ARG A 125 17.75 -14.24 11.40
N PHE A 126 16.66 -14.80 11.91
CA PHE A 126 15.43 -14.95 11.14
C PHE A 126 14.50 -13.80 11.48
N ILE A 127 14.03 -13.11 10.45
CA ILE A 127 13.18 -11.93 10.55
C ILE A 127 11.82 -12.29 9.97
N ARG A 128 10.76 -11.94 10.69
CA ARG A 128 9.36 -12.10 10.31
C ARG A 128 8.73 -10.72 10.23
N SER A 129 8.33 -10.30 9.04
CA SER A 129 7.61 -9.04 8.80
C SER A 129 6.18 -9.30 8.37
N ASP A 130 5.23 -8.70 9.06
CA ASP A 130 3.85 -8.56 8.61
C ASP A 130 3.51 -7.07 8.37
N ARG A 131 2.24 -6.77 8.08
CA ARG A 131 1.80 -5.39 7.78
C ARG A 131 1.72 -4.48 9.02
N SER A 132 1.81 -5.03 10.23
CA SER A 132 1.80 -4.26 11.48
C SER A 132 3.15 -4.14 12.15
N SER A 133 4.01 -5.16 12.07
CA SER A 133 5.28 -5.20 12.80
C SER A 133 6.32 -6.09 12.10
N THR A 134 7.56 -5.94 12.53
CA THR A 134 8.67 -6.84 12.22
C THR A 134 9.21 -7.40 13.52
N GLU A 135 9.43 -8.71 13.55
CA GLU A 135 9.97 -9.48 14.68
C GLU A 135 11.23 -10.21 14.22
N GLU A 136 12.18 -10.39 15.12
CA GLU A 136 13.45 -11.04 14.86
C GLU A 136 13.77 -12.08 15.94
N THR A 137 14.54 -13.10 15.56
CA THR A 137 15.16 -13.98 16.55
C THR A 137 16.32 -13.26 17.26
N VAL A 138 16.67 -13.75 18.44
CA VAL A 138 18.01 -13.52 19.01
C VAL A 138 19.09 -13.94 17.99
N ASP A 139 20.29 -13.39 18.14
CA ASP A 139 21.42 -13.72 17.29
C ASP A 139 21.81 -15.20 17.47
N ILE A 140 21.82 -15.94 16.37
CA ILE A 140 22.19 -17.35 16.37
C ILE A 140 23.63 -17.45 15.89
N ASP A 141 24.58 -17.70 16.80
CA ASP A 141 25.93 -18.11 16.43
C ASP A 141 25.91 -19.57 15.97
N TYR A 142 25.61 -19.78 14.69
CA TYR A 142 25.48 -21.11 14.09
C TYR A 142 26.82 -21.85 13.94
N TYR A 143 27.95 -21.20 14.27
CA TYR A 143 29.25 -21.86 14.33
C TYR A 143 29.46 -22.57 15.67
N LEU A 144 29.04 -21.93 16.77
CA LEU A 144 29.11 -22.50 18.11
C LEU A 144 27.90 -23.38 18.45
N ASP A 145 26.71 -22.95 18.08
CA ASP A 145 25.44 -23.65 18.31
C ASP A 145 24.64 -23.75 17.01
N TRP A 146 24.95 -24.79 16.22
CA TRP A 146 24.36 -24.99 14.89
C TRP A 146 22.95 -25.59 14.95
N GLU A 147 22.56 -26.23 16.06
CA GLU A 147 21.31 -26.98 16.16
C GLU A 147 20.08 -26.10 15.93
N PRO A 148 19.93 -24.90 16.56
CA PRO A 148 18.78 -24.02 16.32
C PRO A 148 18.68 -23.59 14.86
N PHE A 149 19.81 -23.23 14.23
CA PHE A 149 19.84 -22.79 12.84
C PHE A 149 19.35 -23.89 11.89
N VAL A 150 19.91 -25.09 11.99
CA VAL A 150 19.52 -26.23 11.16
C VAL A 150 18.08 -26.66 11.45
N ASN A 151 17.64 -26.61 12.72
CA ASN A 151 16.26 -26.94 13.09
C ASN A 151 15.25 -25.99 12.43
N ILE A 152 15.53 -24.69 12.40
CA ILE A 152 14.67 -23.70 11.74
C ILE A 152 14.62 -23.97 10.22
N LEU A 153 15.77 -24.19 9.57
CA LEU A 153 15.82 -24.52 8.14
C LEU A 153 15.02 -25.78 7.81
N TRP A 154 15.16 -26.83 8.63
CA TRP A 154 14.40 -28.06 8.48
C TRP A 154 12.90 -27.81 8.63
N ARG A 155 12.47 -27.01 9.61
CA ARG A 155 11.05 -26.64 9.78
C ARG A 155 10.52 -25.85 8.60
N ILE A 156 11.28 -24.88 8.08
CA ILE A 156 10.91 -24.11 6.89
C ILE A 156 10.58 -25.04 5.72
N ALA A 157 11.41 -26.07 5.50
CA ALA A 157 11.19 -27.07 4.45
C ALA A 157 9.90 -27.88 4.63
N HIS A 158 9.47 -28.13 5.86
CA HIS A 158 8.30 -28.95 6.19
C HIS A 158 7.03 -28.13 6.47
N CYS A 159 7.14 -26.80 6.56
CA CYS A 159 6.00 -25.92 6.79
C CYS A 159 5.10 -25.82 5.55
N SER A 160 3.80 -25.74 5.81
CA SER A 160 2.82 -25.49 4.75
C SER A 160 2.98 -24.06 4.19
N ARG A 161 2.49 -23.85 2.95
CA ARG A 161 2.51 -22.52 2.30
C ARG A 161 1.90 -21.41 3.18
N PRO A 162 0.73 -21.61 3.82
CA PRO A 162 0.16 -20.59 4.72
C PRO A 162 1.03 -20.27 5.94
N VAL A 163 1.70 -21.27 6.52
CA VAL A 163 2.60 -21.05 7.66
C VAL A 163 3.83 -20.23 7.24
N LEU A 164 4.28 -20.37 6.00
CA LEU A 164 5.33 -19.54 5.41
C LEU A 164 4.82 -18.16 4.93
N GLY A 165 3.58 -17.80 5.26
CA GLY A 165 3.02 -16.49 5.02
C GLY A 165 2.36 -16.30 3.66
N LEU A 166 2.19 -17.35 2.84
CA LEU A 166 1.44 -17.26 1.57
C LEU A 166 -0.07 -17.26 1.84
N ASP A 167 -0.82 -16.36 1.21
CA ASP A 167 -2.27 -16.28 1.40
C ASP A 167 -2.98 -17.52 0.82
N PRO A 168 -3.66 -18.35 1.64
CA PRO A 168 -4.36 -19.54 1.17
C PRO A 168 -5.53 -19.23 0.21
N THR A 169 -6.06 -18.00 0.25
CA THR A 169 -7.18 -17.56 -0.60
C THR A 169 -6.72 -17.00 -1.95
N ALA A 170 -5.42 -17.01 -2.20
CA ALA A 170 -4.81 -16.55 -3.44
C ALA A 170 -3.98 -17.67 -4.08
N ARG A 171 -4.58 -18.36 -5.04
CA ARG A 171 -3.95 -19.49 -5.73
C ARG A 171 -3.15 -18.99 -6.94
N ARG A 172 -1.82 -19.14 -6.89
CA ARG A 172 -0.95 -18.91 -8.05
C ARG A 172 -1.31 -19.88 -9.17
N LEU A 173 -1.43 -19.37 -10.40
CA LEU A 173 -1.77 -20.14 -11.58
C LEU A 173 -0.50 -20.59 -12.29
N SER A 174 -0.43 -21.88 -12.64
CA SER A 174 0.61 -22.41 -13.52
C SER A 174 0.25 -22.16 -14.99
N PRO A 175 1.24 -22.11 -15.91
CA PRO A 175 0.96 -21.99 -17.35
C PRO A 175 0.08 -23.12 -17.92
N ALA A 176 0.01 -24.27 -17.24
CA ALA A 176 -0.84 -25.40 -17.61
C ALA A 176 -2.30 -25.25 -17.13
N ASP A 177 -2.59 -24.30 -16.25
CA ASP A 177 -3.95 -24.08 -15.72
C ASP A 177 -4.86 -23.48 -16.83
N PRO A 178 -6.08 -24.02 -17.05
CA PRO A 178 -7.04 -23.45 -18.00
C PRO A 178 -7.35 -21.96 -17.74
N LEU A 179 -7.33 -21.51 -16.47
CA LEU A 179 -7.53 -20.11 -16.11
C LEU A 179 -6.37 -19.22 -16.58
N TYR A 180 -5.16 -19.76 -16.67
CA TYR A 180 -4.02 -19.04 -17.22
C TYR A 180 -4.26 -18.70 -18.70
N ALA A 181 -4.67 -19.70 -19.48
CA ALA A 181 -5.01 -19.50 -20.90
C ALA A 181 -6.22 -18.58 -21.09
N LEU A 182 -7.21 -18.66 -20.18
CA LEU A 182 -8.38 -17.79 -20.18
C LEU A 182 -7.97 -16.31 -20.06
N MET A 183 -7.06 -15.97 -19.14
CA MET A 183 -6.57 -14.59 -19.00
C MET A 183 -5.93 -14.09 -20.30
N THR A 184 -5.07 -14.91 -20.92
CA THR A 184 -4.46 -14.55 -22.21
C THR A 184 -5.51 -14.32 -23.29
N GLY A 185 -6.53 -15.18 -23.38
CA GLY A 185 -7.60 -15.03 -24.37
C GLY A 185 -8.52 -13.81 -24.15
N PHE A 186 -8.64 -13.34 -22.91
CA PHE A 186 -9.40 -12.13 -22.59
C PHE A 186 -8.58 -10.84 -22.74
N ALA A 187 -7.25 -10.90 -22.69
CA ALA A 187 -6.39 -9.75 -22.93
C ALA A 187 -6.34 -9.30 -24.41
N ALA A 188 -6.58 -10.20 -25.36
CA ALA A 188 -6.52 -9.88 -26.79
C ALA A 188 -7.63 -8.89 -27.22
N PRO A 189 -7.30 -7.79 -27.95
CA PRO A 189 -8.28 -6.84 -28.47
C PRO A 189 -9.45 -7.50 -29.21
N ARG A 190 -10.67 -6.97 -29.03
CA ARG A 190 -11.86 -7.47 -29.72
C ARG A 190 -12.54 -6.37 -30.53
N GLU A 191 -13.11 -6.73 -31.67
CA GLU A 191 -13.84 -5.77 -32.55
C GLU A 191 -15.03 -5.08 -31.84
N GLY A 192 -15.60 -5.72 -30.81
CA GLY A 192 -16.68 -5.15 -30.00
C GLY A 192 -16.23 -4.21 -28.88
N ASP A 193 -14.93 -3.97 -28.72
CA ASP A 193 -14.42 -3.06 -27.70
C ASP A 193 -14.74 -1.60 -28.06
N VAL A 194 -15.18 -0.84 -27.06
CA VAL A 194 -15.72 0.50 -27.26
C VAL A 194 -14.65 1.54 -26.97
N ASP A 195 -14.46 2.48 -27.91
CA ASP A 195 -13.66 3.68 -27.65
C ASP A 195 -14.39 4.58 -26.65
N HIS A 196 -13.69 4.91 -25.57
CA HIS A 196 -14.14 5.74 -24.47
C HIS A 196 -14.15 7.24 -24.78
N ARG A 197 -13.40 7.72 -25.78
CA ARG A 197 -13.24 9.15 -26.07
C ARG A 197 -14.58 9.87 -26.30
N GLU A 198 -14.67 11.10 -25.80
CA GLU A 198 -15.89 11.90 -25.90
C GLU A 198 -16.26 12.20 -27.35
N ARG A 199 -17.46 11.79 -27.76
CA ARG A 199 -18.01 12.07 -29.10
C ARG A 199 -19.51 11.89 -29.14
N ILE A 200 -20.17 12.49 -30.12
CA ILE A 200 -21.56 12.16 -30.44
C ILE A 200 -21.57 10.76 -31.05
N LEU A 201 -22.44 9.89 -30.56
CA LEU A 201 -22.57 8.53 -31.07
C LEU A 201 -23.68 8.49 -32.12
N HIS A 202 -23.33 8.02 -33.31
CA HIS A 202 -24.32 7.68 -34.33
C HIS A 202 -25.07 6.40 -33.96
N ARG A 203 -26.27 6.17 -34.53
CA ARG A 203 -27.11 5.01 -34.16
C ARG A 203 -26.41 3.65 -34.31
N HIS A 204 -25.49 3.53 -35.28
CA HIS A 204 -24.75 2.30 -35.55
C HIS A 204 -23.54 2.10 -34.61
N GLU A 205 -23.08 3.17 -33.94
CA GLU A 205 -21.95 3.15 -33.01
C GLU A 205 -22.37 2.88 -31.56
N VAL A 206 -23.68 2.88 -31.28
CA VAL A 206 -24.18 2.61 -29.93
C VAL A 206 -23.90 1.15 -29.61
N PRO A 207 -23.01 0.87 -28.65
CA PRO A 207 -22.65 -0.51 -28.32
C PRO A 207 -23.85 -1.24 -27.71
N LYS A 208 -24.01 -2.51 -28.08
CA LYS A 208 -24.95 -3.41 -27.42
C LYS A 208 -24.33 -3.86 -26.09
N GLN A 209 -25.12 -3.86 -25.02
CA GLN A 209 -24.66 -4.39 -23.74
C GLN A 209 -24.72 -5.93 -23.73
N PRO A 210 -23.79 -6.61 -23.02
CA PRO A 210 -22.62 -6.06 -22.36
C PRO A 210 -21.50 -5.69 -23.35
N PHE A 211 -20.77 -4.61 -23.07
CA PHE A 211 -19.58 -4.20 -23.82
C PHE A 211 -18.41 -3.92 -22.87
N VAL A 212 -17.20 -3.84 -23.43
CA VAL A 212 -15.96 -3.52 -22.70
C VAL A 212 -15.33 -2.31 -23.34
N PHE A 213 -14.79 -1.39 -22.54
CA PHE A 213 -14.01 -0.29 -23.09
C PHE A 213 -12.63 -0.78 -23.51
N GLN A 214 -12.12 -0.26 -24.63
CA GLN A 214 -10.81 -0.63 -25.15
C GLN A 214 -9.69 -0.44 -24.12
N TYR A 215 -9.73 0.65 -23.34
CA TYR A 215 -8.73 0.89 -22.30
C TYR A 215 -8.75 -0.18 -21.20
N VAL A 216 -9.93 -0.66 -20.78
CA VAL A 216 -10.03 -1.70 -19.74
C VAL A 216 -9.35 -2.98 -20.19
N ARG A 217 -9.59 -3.41 -21.43
CA ARG A 217 -8.95 -4.60 -21.97
C ARG A 217 -7.44 -4.40 -22.13
N LYS A 218 -7.04 -3.23 -22.63
CA LYS A 218 -5.63 -2.85 -22.75
C LYS A 218 -4.93 -2.92 -21.38
N SER A 219 -5.48 -2.28 -20.35
CA SER A 219 -4.94 -2.30 -18.98
C SER A 219 -4.89 -3.71 -18.39
N PHE A 220 -5.90 -4.55 -18.65
CA PHE A 220 -5.83 -5.97 -18.27
C PHE A 220 -4.70 -6.71 -19.00
N GLY A 221 -4.53 -6.48 -20.30
CA GLY A 221 -3.45 -7.07 -21.08
C GLY A 221 -2.06 -6.62 -20.62
N GLU A 222 -1.90 -5.33 -20.32
CA GLU A 222 -0.66 -4.76 -19.74
C GLU A 222 -0.35 -5.33 -18.36
N SER A 223 -1.37 -5.73 -17.59
CA SER A 223 -1.18 -6.39 -16.29
C SER A 223 -0.58 -7.80 -16.42
N LEU A 224 -0.68 -8.46 -17.59
CA LEU A 224 -0.18 -9.82 -17.85
C LEU A 224 1.34 -9.85 -18.12
N ASP A 225 2.09 -9.08 -17.34
CA ASP A 225 3.55 -9.00 -17.35
C ASP A 225 4.17 -10.37 -17.04
N SER A 226 5.17 -10.78 -17.82
CA SER A 226 5.83 -12.09 -17.69
C SER A 226 6.60 -12.26 -16.38
N ASN A 227 7.03 -11.15 -15.77
CA ASN A 227 7.76 -11.15 -14.51
C ASN A 227 6.82 -11.23 -13.29
N TRP A 228 5.51 -11.19 -13.52
CA TRP A 228 4.50 -11.18 -12.47
C TRP A 228 3.65 -12.45 -12.50
N PRO A 229 3.40 -13.07 -11.33
CA PRO A 229 2.57 -14.26 -11.28
C PRO A 229 1.10 -13.92 -11.47
N ARG A 230 0.39 -14.81 -12.18
CA ARG A 230 -1.07 -14.77 -12.30
C ARG A 230 -1.69 -15.49 -11.11
N TYR A 231 -2.75 -14.92 -10.55
CA TYR A 231 -3.47 -15.48 -9.40
C TYR A 231 -4.96 -15.61 -9.70
N CYS A 232 -5.54 -16.64 -9.10
CA CYS A 232 -6.97 -16.71 -8.82
C CYS A 232 -7.16 -16.40 -7.33
N VAL A 233 -7.81 -15.28 -7.03
CA VAL A 233 -8.10 -14.85 -5.66
C VAL A 233 -9.57 -15.03 -5.31
N GLU A 234 -9.84 -15.31 -4.05
CA GLU A 234 -11.20 -15.44 -3.53
C GLU A 234 -11.64 -14.17 -2.81
N VAL A 235 -12.89 -13.77 -3.03
CA VAL A 235 -13.54 -12.65 -2.34
C VAL A 235 -14.88 -13.15 -1.76
N PRO A 236 -15.17 -12.86 -0.47
CA PRO A 236 -16.47 -13.17 0.11
C PRO A 236 -17.63 -12.46 -0.61
N ASP A 237 -18.74 -13.18 -0.78
CA ASP A 237 -20.02 -12.68 -1.31
C ASP A 237 -21.16 -13.33 -0.52
N GLY A 238 -21.49 -12.73 0.63
CA GLY A 238 -22.37 -13.35 1.63
C GLY A 238 -21.79 -14.69 2.12
N ASP A 239 -22.55 -15.76 1.96
CA ASP A 239 -22.16 -17.13 2.37
C ASP A 239 -21.25 -17.84 1.34
N LYS A 240 -21.02 -17.23 0.17
CA LYS A 240 -20.23 -17.81 -0.92
C LYS A 240 -18.90 -17.09 -1.08
N ARG A 241 -18.02 -17.70 -1.86
CA ARG A 241 -16.78 -17.08 -2.33
C ARG A 241 -16.79 -16.99 -3.85
N ARG A 242 -16.47 -15.82 -4.36
CA ARG A 242 -16.30 -15.59 -5.79
C ARG A 242 -14.82 -15.53 -6.15
N GLN A 243 -14.51 -16.01 -7.34
CA GLN A 243 -13.15 -16.14 -7.82
C GLN A 243 -12.85 -15.11 -8.89
N PHE A 244 -11.73 -14.42 -8.74
CA PHE A 244 -11.28 -13.37 -9.65
C PHE A 244 -9.85 -13.62 -10.09
N LEU A 245 -9.57 -13.34 -11.36
CA LEU A 245 -8.24 -13.50 -11.94
C LEU A 245 -7.52 -12.16 -11.98
N ILE A 246 -6.32 -12.12 -11.40
CA ILE A 246 -5.45 -10.94 -11.28
C ILE A 246 -4.01 -11.27 -11.66
N CYS A 247 -3.21 -10.26 -12.00
CA CYS A 247 -1.78 -10.39 -12.28
C CYS A 247 -1.02 -9.24 -11.63
N LYS A 248 -0.31 -8.41 -12.40
CA LYS A 248 0.38 -7.21 -11.90
C LYS A 248 -0.65 -6.18 -11.40
N PRO A 249 -0.48 -5.62 -10.19
CA PRO A 249 -1.36 -4.56 -9.71
C PRO A 249 -1.25 -3.33 -10.60
N HIS A 250 -2.39 -2.71 -10.89
CA HIS A 250 -2.47 -1.42 -11.59
C HIS A 250 -2.16 -0.26 -10.64
N PHE A 251 -2.50 -0.41 -9.37
CA PHE A 251 -2.16 0.54 -8.30
C PHE A 251 -1.54 -0.20 -7.12
N ARG A 252 -0.52 0.39 -6.49
CA ARG A 252 0.12 -0.13 -5.28
C ARG A 252 0.54 1.02 -4.37
N ALA A 253 0.04 1.01 -3.13
CA ALA A 253 0.55 1.91 -2.09
C ALA A 253 2.00 1.54 -1.73
N LYS A 254 2.88 2.55 -1.65
CA LYS A 254 4.29 2.40 -1.24
C LYS A 254 4.37 2.12 0.28
N GLY A 255 5.44 1.45 0.70
CA GLY A 255 5.77 1.20 2.10
C GLY A 255 5.42 -0.20 2.60
N LEU A 256 6.20 -0.67 3.59
CA LEU A 256 6.06 -2.02 4.13
C LEU A 256 4.84 -2.18 5.05
N SER A 257 4.74 -1.28 6.02
CA SER A 257 3.73 -1.32 7.08
C SER A 257 2.50 -0.48 6.71
N GLY A 258 1.34 -0.85 7.26
CA GLY A 258 0.08 -0.15 7.02
C GLY A 258 -0.84 -0.94 6.10
N ARG A 259 -1.58 -0.21 5.27
CA ARG A 259 -2.74 -0.77 4.57
C ARG A 259 -2.38 -1.61 3.35
N GLY A 260 -1.19 -1.42 2.79
CA GLY A 260 -0.65 -2.27 1.73
C GLY A 260 -1.56 -2.41 0.51
N THR A 261 -2.34 -1.36 0.20
CA THR A 261 -3.43 -1.40 -0.77
C THR A 261 -2.91 -1.71 -2.18
N ARG A 262 -3.53 -2.68 -2.84
CA ARG A 262 -3.29 -3.04 -4.23
C ARG A 262 -4.61 -2.99 -5.01
N GLY A 263 -4.57 -2.37 -6.18
CA GLY A 263 -5.70 -2.26 -7.09
C GLY A 263 -5.45 -3.04 -8.38
N TYR A 264 -6.44 -3.79 -8.84
CA TYR A 264 -6.33 -4.66 -10.02
C TYR A 264 -7.50 -4.44 -10.98
N VAL A 265 -7.18 -4.41 -12.27
CA VAL A 265 -8.17 -4.76 -13.30
C VAL A 265 -8.28 -6.27 -13.28
N ALA A 266 -9.40 -6.80 -12.76
CA ALA A 266 -9.61 -8.21 -12.54
C ALA A 266 -10.65 -8.79 -13.50
N LEU A 267 -10.57 -10.09 -13.78
CA LEU A 267 -11.57 -10.83 -14.55
C LEU A 267 -12.38 -11.73 -13.61
N ASP A 268 -13.70 -11.55 -13.58
CA ASP A 268 -14.60 -12.44 -12.86
C ASP A 268 -14.71 -13.81 -13.55
N CYS A 269 -14.40 -14.87 -12.81
CA CYS A 269 -14.45 -16.24 -13.32
C CYS A 269 -15.87 -16.68 -13.72
N GLU A 270 -16.92 -16.16 -13.09
CA GLU A 270 -18.30 -16.57 -13.35
C GLU A 270 -18.92 -15.75 -14.48
N THR A 271 -18.91 -14.42 -14.34
CA THR A 271 -19.59 -13.54 -15.31
C THR A 271 -18.75 -13.20 -16.54
N LYS A 272 -17.43 -13.50 -16.50
CA LYS A 272 -16.46 -13.13 -17.55
C LYS A 272 -16.42 -11.63 -17.85
N ARG A 273 -16.76 -10.79 -16.86
CA ARG A 273 -16.68 -9.33 -16.94
C ARG A 273 -15.40 -8.83 -16.27
N PHE A 274 -14.86 -7.74 -16.81
CA PHE A 274 -13.81 -7.00 -16.12
C PHE A 274 -14.41 -6.16 -15.00
N VAL A 275 -13.72 -6.14 -13.86
CA VAL A 275 -14.10 -5.44 -12.64
C VAL A 275 -12.85 -4.81 -12.02
N TRP A 276 -13.04 -3.86 -11.11
CA TRP A 276 -11.96 -3.36 -10.28
C TRP A 276 -11.94 -4.10 -8.95
N LEU A 277 -10.79 -4.68 -8.60
CA LEU A 277 -10.57 -5.39 -7.33
C LEU A 277 -9.54 -4.62 -6.49
N LYS A 278 -9.95 -4.26 -5.28
CA LYS A 278 -9.11 -3.66 -4.24
C LYS A 278 -8.78 -4.73 -3.19
N ASP A 279 -7.51 -4.85 -2.87
CA ASP A 279 -6.97 -5.79 -1.88
C ASP A 279 -6.16 -4.98 -0.86
N ALA A 280 -6.56 -5.00 0.41
CA ALA A 280 -6.01 -4.10 1.43
C ALA A 280 -6.10 -4.68 2.85
N TRP A 281 -5.26 -4.13 3.73
CA TRP A 281 -5.28 -4.37 5.17
C TRP A 281 -5.96 -3.20 5.85
N ARG A 282 -7.22 -3.37 6.27
CA ARG A 282 -7.97 -2.31 6.95
C ARG A 282 -7.68 -2.34 8.44
N THR A 283 -7.78 -1.19 9.11
CA THR A 283 -7.70 -1.14 10.58
C THR A 283 -8.85 -1.95 11.18
N HIS A 284 -8.51 -2.81 12.14
CA HIS A 284 -9.46 -3.63 12.88
C HIS A 284 -9.96 -2.86 14.12
N ASP A 285 -10.58 -1.70 13.88
CA ASP A 285 -11.33 -0.99 14.91
C ASP A 285 -12.79 -1.43 14.79
N LEU A 286 -13.41 -1.89 15.88
CA LEU A 286 -14.83 -2.35 15.93
C LEU A 286 -15.84 -1.27 15.50
N LEU A 287 -15.40 -0.02 15.39
CA LEU A 287 -16.22 1.15 15.06
C LEU A 287 -16.05 1.62 13.61
N VAL A 288 -15.17 1.01 12.82
CA VAL A 288 -14.96 1.38 11.42
C VAL A 288 -15.75 0.45 10.52
N ASP A 289 -16.73 1.02 9.83
CA ASP A 289 -17.54 0.33 8.82
C ASP A 289 -16.67 -0.16 7.65
N ARG A 290 -17.02 -1.31 7.07
CA ARG A 290 -16.31 -1.80 5.89
C ARG A 290 -16.74 -0.98 4.67
N GLU A 291 -15.81 -0.66 3.79
CA GLU A 291 -16.08 0.14 2.59
C GLU A 291 -17.27 -0.40 1.76
N GLY A 292 -17.38 -1.71 1.61
CA GLY A 292 -18.51 -2.30 0.87
C GLY A 292 -19.86 -2.15 1.59
N ASP A 293 -19.90 -2.15 2.92
CA ASP A 293 -21.14 -1.84 3.66
C ASP A 293 -21.55 -0.38 3.41
N ILE A 294 -20.58 0.52 3.31
CA ILE A 294 -20.79 1.94 3.00
C ILE A 294 -21.31 2.11 1.57
N LEU A 295 -20.68 1.46 0.59
CA LEU A 295 -21.15 1.47 -0.81
C LEU A 295 -22.57 0.90 -0.94
N GLN A 296 -22.91 -0.14 -0.17
CA GLN A 296 -24.26 -0.69 -0.11
C GLN A 296 -25.28 0.33 0.43
N ARG A 297 -24.96 1.06 1.51
CA ARG A 297 -25.81 2.16 2.02
C ARG A 297 -25.99 3.27 0.99
N LEU A 298 -24.91 3.68 0.32
CA LEU A 298 -24.96 4.72 -0.71
C LEU A 298 -25.85 4.30 -1.89
N LYS A 299 -25.80 3.02 -2.28
CA LYS A 299 -26.68 2.43 -3.29
C LYS A 299 -28.15 2.45 -2.86
N GLU A 300 -28.45 2.09 -1.62
CA GLU A 300 -29.81 2.12 -1.05
C GLU A 300 -30.37 3.55 -0.98
N ALA A 301 -29.53 4.52 -0.62
CA ALA A 301 -29.84 5.94 -0.66
C ALA A 301 -29.86 6.54 -2.09
N LYS A 302 -29.57 5.73 -3.12
CA LYS A 302 -29.54 6.12 -4.54
C LYS A 302 -28.57 7.26 -4.84
N VAL A 303 -27.46 7.31 -4.11
CA VAL A 303 -26.39 8.27 -4.35
C VAL A 303 -25.78 7.99 -5.72
N PRO A 304 -25.74 8.97 -6.64
CA PRO A 304 -25.18 8.77 -7.97
C PRO A 304 -23.65 8.87 -7.91
N ARG A 305 -22.98 8.34 -8.93
CA ARG A 305 -21.53 8.57 -9.19
C ARG A 305 -20.62 8.07 -8.07
N VAL A 306 -21.00 6.97 -7.46
CA VAL A 306 -20.15 6.15 -6.59
C VAL A 306 -19.99 4.77 -7.23
N PRO A 307 -18.90 4.02 -6.91
CA PRO A 307 -18.69 2.68 -7.43
C PRO A 307 -19.87 1.75 -7.14
N THR A 308 -20.20 0.89 -8.10
CA THR A 308 -21.23 -0.12 -7.97
C THR A 308 -20.62 -1.37 -7.32
N LEU A 309 -21.01 -1.64 -6.07
CA LEU A 309 -20.56 -2.81 -5.32
C LEU A 309 -20.95 -4.12 -6.03
N VAL A 310 -19.97 -5.01 -6.20
CA VAL A 310 -20.15 -6.38 -6.71
C VAL A 310 -20.14 -7.40 -5.56
N CYS A 311 -19.06 -7.44 -4.77
CA CYS A 311 -18.92 -8.26 -3.58
C CYS A 311 -17.75 -7.75 -2.73
N HIS A 312 -17.72 -8.07 -1.45
CA HIS A 312 -16.65 -7.67 -0.55
C HIS A 312 -16.65 -8.49 0.74
N GLY A 313 -15.54 -8.46 1.46
CA GLY A 313 -15.50 -8.99 2.81
C GLY A 313 -14.11 -9.09 3.39
N ASP A 314 -14.08 -9.36 4.69
CA ASP A 314 -12.85 -9.72 5.38
C ASP A 314 -12.42 -11.13 4.96
N ILE A 315 -11.13 -11.33 4.73
CA ILE A 315 -10.57 -12.61 4.32
C ILE A 315 -10.27 -13.46 5.55
N ASP A 316 -11.19 -14.38 5.85
CA ASP A 316 -11.04 -15.33 6.96
C ASP A 316 -10.68 -14.64 8.29
N ASN A 317 -9.86 -15.30 9.11
CA ASN A 317 -9.29 -14.75 10.34
C ASN A 317 -7.89 -14.17 10.11
N GLN A 318 -7.62 -13.65 8.91
CA GLN A 318 -6.32 -13.07 8.58
C GLN A 318 -6.20 -11.68 9.23
N VAL A 319 -5.58 -11.67 10.41
CA VAL A 319 -5.35 -10.47 11.23
C VAL A 319 -3.88 -10.34 11.58
N THR A 320 -3.40 -9.11 11.70
CA THR A 320 -2.06 -8.80 12.21
C THR A 320 -2.18 -7.87 13.41
N LEU A 321 -1.28 -8.04 14.38
CA LEU A 321 -1.28 -7.33 15.65
C LEU A 321 0.12 -6.80 15.93
N THR A 322 0.27 -5.51 16.22
CA THR A 322 1.51 -5.01 16.83
C THR A 322 1.65 -5.59 18.24
N ARG A 323 2.62 -6.48 18.44
CA ARG A 323 2.98 -6.99 19.77
C ARG A 323 3.83 -5.96 20.50
N HIS A 324 3.48 -5.63 21.74
CA HIS A 324 4.36 -4.86 22.61
C HIS A 324 5.43 -5.81 23.18
N CYS A 325 6.70 -5.50 22.97
CA CYS A 325 7.78 -6.09 23.74
C CYS A 325 7.86 -5.31 25.05
N GLY A 326 7.35 -5.91 26.13
CA GLY A 326 7.34 -5.32 27.47
C GLY A 326 6.14 -5.81 28.27
N GLU A 327 6.41 -6.64 29.29
CA GLU A 327 5.49 -7.15 30.32
C GLU A 327 4.57 -8.32 29.94
N ASP A 328 5.17 -9.46 29.56
CA ASP A 328 4.64 -10.77 29.94
C ASP A 328 5.64 -11.42 30.91
N SER A 329 5.79 -10.81 32.09
CA SER A 329 6.30 -11.49 33.28
C SER A 329 5.28 -11.37 34.40
N ASP A 330 4.84 -12.53 34.87
CA ASP A 330 4.03 -12.77 36.08
C ASP A 330 2.51 -12.70 35.95
N THR A 331 1.92 -13.71 35.30
CA THR A 331 0.67 -14.29 35.81
C THR A 331 1.01 -15.39 36.81
N ASN A 332 1.36 -15.00 38.04
CA ASN A 332 1.39 -15.91 39.17
C ASN A 332 0.10 -15.78 39.98
N LEU A 333 -0.52 -16.93 40.24
CA LEU A 333 -1.75 -17.11 41.01
C LEU A 333 -1.67 -16.40 42.38
N GLY A 334 -2.78 -15.81 42.78
CA GLY A 334 -2.88 -14.97 43.97
C GLY A 334 -2.78 -15.70 45.32
N SER A 335 -2.43 -14.91 46.33
CA SER A 335 -2.92 -15.05 47.70
C SER A 335 -2.71 -13.74 48.47
N ASN A 336 -3.78 -13.32 49.15
CA ASN A 336 -3.94 -12.11 49.98
C ASN A 336 -2.86 -11.85 51.03
N GLN A 337 -2.53 -10.58 51.30
CA GLN A 337 -2.83 -9.84 52.55
C GLN A 337 -2.04 -8.52 52.66
N GLU A 338 -2.76 -7.41 52.85
CA GLU A 338 -2.28 -6.13 53.44
C GLU A 338 -1.99 -6.32 54.95
N PRO A 339 -1.24 -5.44 55.68
CA PRO A 339 -1.46 -3.97 55.72
C PRO A 339 -0.26 -3.03 56.05
N GLY A 340 -0.44 -1.72 55.83
CA GLY A 340 0.17 -0.66 56.68
C GLY A 340 0.85 0.53 56.00
N SER A 341 0.18 1.69 55.97
CA SER A 341 0.75 3.05 55.78
C SER A 341 1.25 3.63 57.14
N PRO A 342 1.76 4.90 57.31
CA PRO A 342 1.86 6.08 56.42
C PRO A 342 3.19 6.92 56.64
N PRO A 343 3.24 8.29 56.56
CA PRO A 343 3.50 9.11 55.36
C PRO A 343 4.66 10.16 55.52
N SER A 344 5.11 10.82 54.44
CA SER A 344 5.53 12.25 54.51
C SER A 344 5.74 12.88 53.11
N SER A 345 5.34 14.15 53.01
CA SER A 345 5.34 15.03 51.83
C SER A 345 6.55 16.00 51.83
N PRO A 346 6.54 17.16 51.13
CA PRO A 346 7.27 17.39 49.87
C PRO A 346 8.33 18.50 49.97
N HIS A 347 9.28 18.58 49.03
CA HIS A 347 10.09 19.80 48.87
C HIS A 347 10.30 20.21 47.42
N HIS A 348 9.79 21.41 47.13
CA HIS A 348 10.14 22.31 46.03
C HIS A 348 11.66 22.53 45.90
N LYS A 349 12.13 22.83 44.68
CA LYS A 349 12.97 24.01 44.42
C LYS A 349 13.01 24.43 42.94
N LEU A 350 13.02 25.74 42.80
CA LEU A 350 13.03 26.58 41.61
C LEU A 350 14.41 26.63 40.91
N SER A 351 14.34 26.79 39.58
CA SER A 351 14.98 27.82 38.73
C SER A 351 16.44 28.22 38.97
N SER A 352 17.25 28.13 37.89
CA SER A 352 18.04 29.28 37.42
C SER A 352 18.47 29.12 35.96
N THR A 353 18.20 30.20 35.23
CA THR A 353 18.64 30.63 33.91
C THR A 353 20.16 30.60 33.69
N GLU A 354 20.60 30.40 32.44
CA GLU A 354 21.50 31.33 31.75
C GLU A 354 21.59 31.04 30.24
N ALA A 355 21.58 32.11 29.45
CA ALA A 355 21.60 32.14 28.00
C ALA A 355 23.01 32.45 27.50
N ILE A 356 23.46 31.80 26.42
CA ILE A 356 24.53 32.31 25.56
C ILE A 356 24.17 32.03 24.09
N ALA A 357 24.14 33.12 23.31
CA ALA A 357 23.92 33.15 21.87
C ALA A 357 25.19 32.81 21.08
N GLY A 358 25.00 32.28 19.87
CA GLY A 358 26.07 32.13 18.87
C GLY A 358 25.52 31.71 17.51
N HIS A 359 25.39 32.69 16.60
CA HIS A 359 25.06 32.50 15.18
C HIS A 359 26.21 31.82 14.42
N HIS A 360 25.90 30.98 13.43
CA HIS A 360 26.60 30.95 12.13
C HIS A 360 25.73 30.30 11.04
N ALA A 361 25.85 30.85 9.83
CA ALA A 361 24.98 30.62 8.68
C ALA A 361 25.61 29.72 7.60
N SER A 362 24.71 29.11 6.79
CA SER A 362 24.84 28.72 5.37
C SER A 362 25.78 27.56 4.98
N THR A 363 25.24 26.58 4.26
CA THR A 363 25.55 26.38 2.82
C THR A 363 24.68 25.31 2.19
N SER A 364 23.93 25.71 1.16
CA SER A 364 23.14 24.85 0.28
C SER A 364 24.05 24.03 -0.65
N LYS A 365 23.73 22.75 -0.86
CA LYS A 365 24.22 21.98 -2.02
C LYS A 365 23.08 21.23 -2.69
N LYS A 366 22.72 21.75 -3.87
CA LYS A 366 21.96 21.11 -4.95
C LYS A 366 22.32 19.63 -5.12
N ARG A 367 21.31 18.79 -5.25
CA ARG A 367 21.39 17.52 -6.01
C ARG A 367 20.34 17.54 -7.12
N LYS A 368 20.68 16.84 -8.20
CA LYS A 368 20.09 16.83 -9.54
C LYS A 368 19.84 15.37 -9.92
N PHE A 369 18.87 15.13 -10.82
CA PHE A 369 18.51 13.90 -11.58
C PHE A 369 17.30 13.08 -11.05
N PRO A 370 16.64 12.26 -11.90
CA PRO A 370 15.93 12.58 -13.14
C PRO A 370 14.52 11.92 -13.25
N ASP A 371 13.75 12.41 -14.23
CA ASP A 371 12.61 11.86 -14.99
C ASP A 371 11.87 10.58 -14.54
N ASP A 372 10.55 10.77 -14.43
CA ASP A 372 9.42 9.93 -14.89
C ASP A 372 9.18 8.53 -14.29
N GLU A 373 8.39 8.47 -13.21
CA GLU A 373 7.27 7.52 -13.06
C GLU A 373 6.12 8.15 -12.26
N GLU A 374 4.87 7.78 -12.61
CA GLU A 374 3.61 8.31 -12.08
C GLU A 374 3.53 8.29 -10.54
N ASP A 375 3.80 9.44 -9.92
CA ASP A 375 3.68 9.61 -8.47
C ASP A 375 2.23 9.95 -8.10
N ALA A 376 1.48 8.91 -7.75
CA ALA A 376 0.18 8.99 -7.09
C ALA A 376 0.31 8.39 -5.69
N GLY A 377 0.26 9.27 -4.68
CA GLY A 377 0.25 8.92 -3.26
C GLY A 377 1.62 8.93 -2.60
N ALA A 378 2.09 10.11 -2.22
CA ALA A 378 3.23 10.24 -1.32
C ALA A 378 2.84 9.74 0.08
N ALA A 379 3.71 8.91 0.66
CA ALA A 379 3.66 8.54 2.07
C ALA A 379 4.01 9.76 2.94
N PRO A 380 3.55 9.84 4.20
CA PRO A 380 3.91 10.95 5.09
C PRO A 380 5.44 11.05 5.24
N PRO A 381 6.02 12.26 5.27
CA PRO A 381 7.46 12.44 5.36
C PRO A 381 8.00 11.87 6.67
N ALA A 382 9.22 11.34 6.61
CA ALA A 382 9.97 10.90 7.77
C ALA A 382 10.10 12.04 8.78
N GLU A 383 9.81 11.76 10.05
CA GLU A 383 9.92 12.70 11.16
C GLU A 383 11.30 13.37 11.14
N GLY A 384 11.31 14.70 11.03
CA GLY A 384 12.53 15.50 11.09
C GLY A 384 13.23 15.37 12.44
N PRO A 385 14.56 15.58 12.51
CA PRO A 385 15.30 15.43 13.74
C PRO A 385 14.97 16.60 14.71
N ASN A 386 14.80 16.26 15.98
CA ASN A 386 14.54 17.13 17.14
C ASN A 386 13.11 17.66 17.33
N THR A 387 12.25 16.85 17.92
CA THR A 387 11.39 17.30 19.02
C THR A 387 11.24 16.15 20.01
N GLN A 388 11.61 16.33 21.28
CA GLN A 388 11.41 15.33 22.33
C GLN A 388 9.90 15.09 22.49
N SER A 389 9.42 13.99 21.91
CA SER A 389 8.05 13.51 22.08
C SER A 389 7.87 12.90 23.48
N PRO A 390 6.75 13.18 24.17
CA PRO A 390 6.44 12.53 25.44
C PRO A 390 6.20 11.02 25.20
N PRO A 391 6.38 10.16 26.22
CA PRO A 391 6.41 8.71 26.04
C PRO A 391 5.15 8.20 25.35
N HIS A 392 5.36 7.56 24.21
CA HIS A 392 4.32 6.90 23.42
C HIS A 392 3.67 5.79 24.27
N VAL A 393 2.45 6.02 24.77
CA VAL A 393 1.54 4.92 25.09
C VAL A 393 1.17 4.29 23.74
N GLY A 394 1.92 3.26 23.34
CA GLY A 394 1.82 2.65 22.04
C GLY A 394 0.42 2.04 21.83
N ARG A 395 -0.31 2.55 20.84
CA ARG A 395 -1.56 1.93 20.39
C ARG A 395 -1.23 0.74 19.50
N SER A 396 -1.63 -0.46 19.91
CA SER A 396 -1.48 -1.67 19.10
C SER A 396 -2.22 -1.52 17.77
N ARG A 397 -1.50 -1.56 16.63
CA ARG A 397 -2.13 -1.48 15.30
C ARG A 397 -2.63 -2.87 14.94
N HIS A 398 -3.95 -3.01 14.88
CA HIS A 398 -4.60 -4.24 14.44
C HIS A 398 -5.05 -4.05 13.00
N TYR A 399 -4.63 -4.92 12.08
CA TYR A 399 -5.14 -4.93 10.72
C TYR A 399 -5.88 -6.23 10.42
N LYS A 400 -6.90 -6.14 9.57
CA LYS A 400 -7.62 -7.29 9.03
C LYS A 400 -7.58 -7.24 7.51
N HIS A 401 -7.27 -8.37 6.89
CA HIS A 401 -7.21 -8.47 5.43
C HIS A 401 -8.62 -8.38 4.84
N TYR A 402 -8.78 -7.56 3.80
CA TYR A 402 -10.07 -7.20 3.22
C TYR A 402 -9.97 -7.04 1.71
N ARG A 403 -10.97 -7.59 1.00
CA ARG A 403 -11.12 -7.40 -0.46
C ARG A 403 -12.45 -6.78 -0.80
N LEU A 404 -12.44 -5.92 -1.80
CA LEU A 404 -13.60 -5.24 -2.37
C LEU A 404 -13.55 -5.36 -3.88
N VAL A 405 -14.69 -5.67 -4.50
CA VAL A 405 -14.87 -5.69 -5.94
C VAL A 405 -16.00 -4.75 -6.34
N VAL A 406 -15.74 -3.89 -7.32
CA VAL A 406 -16.71 -2.95 -7.91
C VAL A 406 -16.77 -3.09 -9.43
N GLU A 407 -17.90 -2.76 -10.03
CA GLU A 407 -18.12 -2.98 -11.48
C GLU A 407 -17.24 -2.07 -12.35
N GLU A 408 -17.04 -0.82 -11.94
CA GLU A 408 -16.38 0.19 -12.75
C GLU A 408 -14.86 0.09 -12.67
N VAL A 409 -14.22 -0.18 -13.82
CA VAL A 409 -12.79 0.08 -14.03
C VAL A 409 -12.66 1.49 -14.58
N ALA A 410 -12.34 2.46 -13.74
CA ALA A 410 -12.28 3.88 -14.10
C ALA A 410 -10.85 4.32 -14.48
N LEU A 411 -10.75 5.51 -15.07
CA LEU A 411 -9.49 6.17 -15.41
C LEU A 411 -9.08 7.13 -14.28
N PRO A 412 -7.77 7.36 -14.06
CA PRO A 412 -7.30 8.34 -13.08
C PRO A 412 -7.71 9.76 -13.50
N LEU A 413 -7.75 10.68 -12.53
CA LEU A 413 -8.15 12.07 -12.80
C LEU A 413 -7.23 12.75 -13.81
N SER A 414 -5.93 12.45 -13.78
CA SER A 414 -4.89 13.02 -14.66
C SER A 414 -5.14 12.82 -16.15
N GLU A 415 -5.99 11.86 -16.55
CA GLU A 415 -6.35 11.57 -17.94
C GLU A 415 -7.36 12.58 -18.56
N PHE A 416 -7.68 13.66 -17.86
CA PHE A 416 -8.53 14.71 -18.42
C PHE A 416 -7.86 15.39 -19.62
N GLN A 417 -8.65 15.79 -20.63
CA GLN A 417 -8.12 16.37 -21.88
C GLN A 417 -8.33 17.88 -21.98
N SER A 418 -9.08 18.48 -21.05
CA SER A 418 -9.30 19.92 -20.98
C SER A 418 -9.75 20.36 -19.60
N GLY A 419 -9.51 21.63 -19.25
CA GLY A 419 -10.01 22.22 -17.99
C GLY A 419 -11.53 22.12 -17.85
N LYS A 420 -12.27 22.17 -18.97
CA LYS A 420 -13.72 21.93 -18.97
C LYS A 420 -14.07 20.51 -18.51
N GLN A 421 -13.32 19.51 -18.93
CA GLN A 421 -13.53 18.12 -18.50
C GLN A 421 -13.15 17.95 -17.02
N LEU A 422 -12.01 18.50 -16.60
CA LEU A 422 -11.60 18.48 -15.19
C LEU A 422 -12.69 19.03 -14.26
N ILE A 423 -13.20 20.24 -14.55
CA ILE A 423 -14.28 20.86 -13.78
C ILE A 423 -15.56 20.01 -13.82
N GLN A 424 -15.88 19.39 -14.95
CA GLN A 424 -17.05 18.52 -15.05
C GLN A 424 -16.94 17.28 -14.17
N VAL A 425 -15.77 16.63 -14.17
CA VAL A 425 -15.48 15.44 -13.35
C VAL A 425 -15.52 15.80 -11.86
N VAL A 426 -14.85 16.89 -11.45
CA VAL A 426 -14.88 17.35 -10.05
C VAL A 426 -16.30 17.71 -9.61
N ARG A 427 -17.04 18.49 -10.41
CA ARG A 427 -18.45 18.83 -10.12
C ARG A 427 -19.32 17.59 -9.96
N ASP A 428 -19.07 16.58 -10.79
CA ASP A 428 -19.79 15.32 -10.75
C ASP A 428 -19.50 14.56 -9.43
N CYS A 429 -18.25 14.57 -8.94
CA CYS A 429 -17.89 14.01 -7.62
C CYS A 429 -18.45 14.84 -6.45
N VAL A 430 -18.44 16.17 -6.53
CA VAL A 430 -19.11 17.05 -5.54
C VAL A 430 -20.61 16.76 -5.47
N LEU A 431 -21.26 16.44 -6.59
CA LEU A 431 -22.66 16.01 -6.59
C LEU A 431 -22.85 14.66 -5.89
N ALA A 432 -21.93 13.71 -6.07
CA ALA A 432 -21.95 12.42 -5.36
C ALA A 432 -21.86 12.66 -3.84
N HIS A 433 -20.89 13.48 -3.44
CA HIS A 433 -20.66 13.89 -2.05
C HIS A 433 -21.86 14.61 -1.43
N PHE A 434 -22.43 15.60 -2.13
CA PHE A 434 -23.65 16.29 -1.70
C PHE A 434 -24.80 15.30 -1.46
N ARG A 435 -24.98 14.34 -2.37
CA ARG A 435 -26.02 13.30 -2.21
C ARG A 435 -25.73 12.35 -1.07
N ALA A 436 -24.47 11.96 -0.86
CA ALA A 436 -24.08 11.14 0.28
C ALA A 436 -24.36 11.87 1.61
N THR A 437 -24.04 13.15 1.71
CA THR A 437 -24.27 13.94 2.93
C THR A 437 -25.75 14.22 3.18
N THR A 438 -26.53 14.54 2.14
CA THR A 438 -27.96 14.84 2.32
C THR A 438 -28.81 13.60 2.50
N ASP A 439 -28.59 12.58 1.66
CA ASP A 439 -29.51 11.45 1.49
C ASP A 439 -29.04 10.23 2.32
N ALA A 440 -27.73 10.06 2.55
CA ALA A 440 -27.17 8.95 3.34
C ALA A 440 -26.54 9.38 4.68
N LYS A 441 -26.44 10.69 4.95
CA LYS A 441 -25.82 11.27 6.16
C LYS A 441 -24.35 10.88 6.38
N LEU A 442 -23.59 10.74 5.29
CA LEU A 442 -22.18 10.37 5.31
C LEU A 442 -21.27 11.46 4.75
N LEU A 443 -20.17 11.73 5.43
CA LEU A 443 -18.98 12.45 4.94
C LEU A 443 -18.00 11.43 4.36
N HIS A 444 -17.20 11.80 3.37
CA HIS A 444 -16.22 10.91 2.74
C HIS A 444 -14.90 10.84 3.52
N CYS A 445 -14.44 11.97 4.05
CA CYS A 445 -13.25 12.18 4.87
C CYS A 445 -11.91 11.80 4.21
N ASP A 446 -11.87 11.62 2.89
CA ASP A 446 -10.63 11.31 2.17
C ASP A 446 -10.71 11.80 0.71
N ILE A 447 -11.05 13.07 0.54
CA ILE A 447 -11.10 13.67 -0.79
C ILE A 447 -9.67 13.95 -1.25
N SER A 448 -9.22 13.22 -2.28
CA SER A 448 -7.87 13.32 -2.84
C SER A 448 -7.87 13.11 -4.35
N THR A 449 -6.76 13.43 -5.01
CA THR A 449 -6.61 13.23 -6.46
C THR A 449 -6.81 11.77 -6.90
N GLY A 450 -6.44 10.81 -6.07
CA GLY A 450 -6.59 9.37 -6.34
C GLY A 450 -8.03 8.86 -6.20
N ASN A 451 -8.87 9.56 -5.43
CA ASN A 451 -10.24 9.12 -5.12
C ASN A 451 -11.30 9.73 -6.06
N LEU A 452 -10.91 10.72 -6.88
CA LEU A 452 -11.75 11.28 -7.94
C LEU A 452 -11.38 10.63 -9.28
N LEU A 453 -12.27 9.80 -9.82
CA LEU A 453 -11.98 9.05 -11.05
C LEU A 453 -12.83 9.52 -12.23
N ILE A 454 -12.29 9.31 -13.43
CA ILE A 454 -12.97 9.52 -14.69
C ILE A 454 -13.64 8.22 -15.12
N TYR A 455 -14.96 8.22 -15.26
CA TYR A 455 -15.70 7.09 -15.81
C TYR A 455 -16.48 7.48 -17.07
N PRO A 456 -16.15 6.92 -18.24
CA PRO A 456 -16.87 7.17 -19.49
C PRO A 456 -18.30 6.59 -19.43
N LYS A 457 -19.31 7.41 -19.76
CA LYS A 457 -20.71 6.99 -19.85
C LYS A 457 -21.36 7.45 -21.14
N ILE A 458 -22.25 6.61 -21.66
CA ILE A 458 -23.14 6.97 -22.76
C ILE A 458 -24.36 7.69 -22.20
N MET A 459 -24.53 8.96 -22.55
CA MET A 459 -25.61 9.80 -22.03
C MET A 459 -26.49 10.34 -23.17
N ARG A 460 -27.79 10.50 -22.91
CA ARG A 460 -28.71 11.22 -23.80
C ARG A 460 -28.54 12.73 -23.60
N VAL A 461 -28.27 13.45 -24.68
CA VAL A 461 -28.21 14.91 -24.67
C VAL A 461 -29.53 15.45 -25.23
N ARG A 462 -30.17 16.36 -24.51
CA ARG A 462 -31.33 17.12 -25.01
C ARG A 462 -30.81 18.21 -25.94
N GLU A 463 -31.30 18.25 -27.18
CA GLU A 463 -31.04 19.39 -28.06
C GLU A 463 -31.83 20.61 -27.56
N THR A 464 -31.22 21.79 -27.68
CA THR A 464 -31.88 23.09 -27.45
C THR A 464 -32.97 23.38 -28.49
N ASP A 465 -32.99 22.65 -29.60
CA ASP A 465 -33.71 23.02 -30.82
C ASP A 465 -35.01 22.21 -31.02
N GLY A 466 -35.54 21.60 -29.96
CA GLY A 466 -36.91 21.05 -29.96
C GLY A 466 -37.14 19.75 -30.76
N THR A 467 -36.12 19.16 -31.39
CA THR A 467 -36.29 17.86 -32.05
C THR A 467 -36.39 16.71 -31.02
N ARG A 468 -37.50 15.95 -31.07
CA ARG A 468 -37.93 14.98 -30.04
C ARG A 468 -37.08 13.70 -29.92
N LYS A 469 -35.87 13.63 -30.48
CA LYS A 469 -34.96 12.47 -30.32
C LYS A 469 -33.56 12.93 -29.94
N GLY A 470 -33.33 13.06 -28.62
CA GLY A 470 -32.01 13.41 -28.09
C GLY A 470 -30.91 12.46 -28.58
N ARG A 471 -29.79 13.03 -29.05
CA ARG A 471 -28.61 12.28 -29.51
C ARG A 471 -27.93 11.61 -28.32
N LEU A 472 -27.27 10.48 -28.58
CA LEU A 472 -26.41 9.83 -27.61
C LEU A 472 -25.00 10.40 -27.73
N ARG A 473 -24.33 10.58 -26.59
CA ARG A 473 -22.96 11.09 -26.52
C ARG A 473 -22.16 10.23 -25.55
N MET A 474 -20.96 9.83 -25.96
CA MET A 474 -19.93 9.34 -25.04
C MET A 474 -19.37 10.54 -24.29
N LYS A 475 -19.42 10.49 -22.96
CA LYS A 475 -19.00 11.60 -22.10
C LYS A 475 -18.20 11.08 -20.91
N TYR A 476 -17.16 11.80 -20.53
CA TYR A 476 -16.49 11.56 -19.26
C TYR A 476 -17.35 12.10 -18.12
N THR A 477 -17.50 11.28 -17.08
CA THR A 477 -18.25 11.62 -15.87
C THR A 477 -17.39 11.34 -14.66
N GLY A 478 -17.58 12.11 -13.57
CA GLY A 478 -16.90 11.82 -12.31
C GLY A 478 -17.49 10.61 -11.59
N LEU A 479 -16.61 9.86 -10.93
CA LEU A 479 -16.87 8.76 -10.01
C LEU A 479 -16.05 9.00 -8.73
N LEU A 480 -16.72 9.17 -7.59
CA LEU A 480 -16.07 9.36 -6.29
C LEU A 480 -15.88 8.00 -5.62
N ALA A 481 -14.63 7.55 -5.50
CA ALA A 481 -14.23 6.24 -5.02
C ALA A 481 -13.53 6.32 -3.65
N ASP A 482 -13.26 5.15 -3.07
CA ASP A 482 -12.59 4.98 -1.77
C ASP A 482 -13.32 5.54 -0.55
N TRP A 483 -14.46 4.91 -0.24
CA TRP A 483 -15.35 5.33 0.86
C TRP A 483 -14.98 4.73 2.22
N GLU A 484 -13.79 4.15 2.36
CA GLU A 484 -13.41 3.41 3.56
C GLU A 484 -13.21 4.28 4.80
N MET A 485 -12.90 5.57 4.60
CA MET A 485 -12.73 6.55 5.66
C MET A 485 -14.03 7.31 5.96
N ALA A 486 -15.13 6.97 5.27
CA ALA A 486 -16.37 7.69 5.37
C ALA A 486 -17.00 7.56 6.77
N LYS A 487 -17.58 8.65 7.25
CA LYS A 487 -18.11 8.76 8.62
C LYS A 487 -19.52 9.34 8.63
N PRO A 488 -20.40 8.92 9.55
CA PRO A 488 -21.67 9.59 9.78
C PRO A 488 -21.46 11.04 10.21
N ILE A 489 -22.25 11.98 9.66
CA ILE A 489 -22.15 13.41 10.00
C ILE A 489 -22.36 13.66 11.51
N ASP A 490 -23.22 12.86 12.16
CA ASP A 490 -23.64 13.08 13.55
C ASP A 490 -22.73 12.41 14.59
N GLN A 491 -21.73 11.62 14.19
CA GLN A 491 -20.84 10.92 15.11
C GLN A 491 -19.51 11.67 15.28
N ARG A 492 -19.39 12.36 16.42
CA ARG A 492 -18.11 12.94 16.89
C ARG A 492 -17.16 11.81 17.27
N GLN A 493 -16.13 11.58 16.47
CA GLN A 493 -15.01 10.72 16.86
C GLN A 493 -13.69 11.48 16.67
N PRO A 494 -12.85 11.56 17.71
CA PRO A 494 -11.57 12.24 17.63
C PRO A 494 -10.59 11.34 16.89
N LYS A 495 -10.35 11.62 15.60
CA LYS A 495 -9.20 11.09 14.83
C LYS A 495 -9.15 11.76 13.46
N HIS A 496 -8.06 12.49 13.21
CA HIS A 496 -7.69 13.02 11.90
C HIS A 496 -7.36 11.85 10.96
N THR A 497 -8.08 11.77 9.85
CA THR A 497 -7.91 10.72 8.83
C THR A 497 -8.20 11.34 7.48
N GLY A 498 -7.30 11.16 6.51
CA GLY A 498 -7.39 11.69 5.14
C GLY A 498 -6.00 12.07 4.59
N SER A 499 -5.86 12.25 3.28
CA SER A 499 -4.64 12.81 2.66
C SER A 499 -4.35 14.24 3.14
N TRP A 500 -3.18 14.49 3.72
CA TRP A 500 -2.84 15.77 4.36
C TRP A 500 -2.71 16.92 3.35
N GLU A 501 -2.19 16.64 2.15
CA GLU A 501 -2.03 17.58 1.03
C GLU A 501 -3.34 18.28 0.63
N PHE A 502 -4.48 17.61 0.81
CA PHE A 502 -5.81 18.12 0.43
C PHE A 502 -6.68 18.42 1.65
N MET A 503 -6.14 18.28 2.87
CA MET A 503 -6.88 18.55 4.10
C MET A 503 -7.17 20.05 4.22
N SER A 504 -8.37 20.40 4.71
CA SER A 504 -8.71 21.81 4.94
C SER A 504 -7.76 22.43 5.96
N ALA A 505 -7.46 23.73 5.80
CA ALA A 505 -6.58 24.44 6.71
C ALA A 505 -7.10 24.38 8.16
N ALA A 506 -8.42 24.39 8.35
CA ALA A 506 -9.04 24.31 9.67
C ALA A 506 -8.87 22.92 10.32
N LEU A 507 -8.89 21.84 9.53
CA LEU A 507 -8.63 20.49 10.02
C LEU A 507 -7.15 20.24 10.30
N SER A 508 -6.26 20.78 9.46
CA SER A 508 -4.81 20.71 9.66
C SER A 508 -4.37 21.40 10.96
N CYS A 509 -5.14 22.38 11.45
CA CYS A 509 -4.90 23.01 12.76
C CYS A 509 -5.25 22.11 13.97
N GLY A 510 -5.93 20.98 13.77
CA GLY A 510 -6.27 20.04 14.85
C GLY A 510 -7.37 20.50 15.82
N LEU A 511 -8.06 21.61 15.53
CA LEU A 511 -8.97 22.28 16.48
C LEU A 511 -10.46 21.96 16.28
N LYS A 512 -10.83 21.20 15.25
CA LYS A 512 -12.23 20.86 14.96
C LYS A 512 -12.39 19.48 14.31
N ASP A 513 -13.62 18.98 14.36
CA ASP A 513 -14.06 17.80 13.61
C ASP A 513 -14.31 18.16 12.13
N ALA A 514 -14.27 17.15 11.25
CA ALA A 514 -14.50 17.33 9.83
C ALA A 514 -15.97 17.66 9.53
N GLU A 515 -16.18 18.71 8.75
CA GLU A 515 -17.49 19.17 8.30
C GLU A 515 -17.58 19.19 6.77
N VAL A 516 -18.78 19.39 6.26
CA VAL A 516 -19.02 19.50 4.81
C VAL A 516 -18.14 20.59 4.17
N CYS A 517 -17.96 21.73 4.84
CA CYS A 517 -17.15 22.83 4.29
C CYS A 517 -15.68 22.42 4.10
N ASP A 518 -15.14 21.59 4.98
CA ASP A 518 -13.76 21.10 4.87
C ASP A 518 -13.58 20.20 3.66
N GLU A 519 -14.53 19.30 3.40
CA GLU A 519 -14.46 18.43 2.22
C GLU A 519 -14.62 19.21 0.91
N ILE A 520 -15.41 20.28 0.91
CA ILE A 520 -15.51 21.21 -0.24
C ILE A 520 -14.18 21.95 -0.46
N GLU A 521 -13.46 22.32 0.60
CA GLU A 521 -12.11 22.87 0.50
C GLU A 521 -11.13 21.85 -0.09
N SER A 522 -11.21 20.57 0.32
CA SER A 522 -10.42 19.49 -0.29
C SER A 522 -10.69 19.33 -1.80
N PHE A 523 -11.95 19.41 -2.24
CA PHE A 523 -12.27 19.40 -3.68
C PHE A 523 -11.63 20.58 -4.43
N TYR A 524 -11.55 21.75 -3.80
CA TYR A 524 -10.86 22.91 -4.36
C TYR A 524 -9.36 22.66 -4.49
N TYR A 525 -8.71 22.11 -3.46
CA TYR A 525 -7.29 21.78 -3.50
C TYR A 525 -6.95 20.75 -4.57
N VAL A 526 -7.77 19.71 -4.72
CA VAL A 526 -7.64 18.74 -5.82
C VAL A 526 -7.75 19.43 -7.19
N LEU A 527 -8.73 20.32 -7.35
CA LEU A 527 -8.90 21.07 -8.61
C LEU A 527 -7.68 21.96 -8.90
N LEU A 528 -7.18 22.68 -7.90
CA LEU A 528 -6.01 23.55 -8.01
C LEU A 528 -4.76 22.75 -8.40
N TYR A 529 -4.49 21.67 -7.68
CA TYR A 529 -3.36 20.77 -7.93
C TYR A 529 -3.35 20.26 -9.37
N GLN A 530 -4.48 19.71 -9.83
CA GLN A 530 -4.63 19.16 -11.18
C GLN A 530 -4.52 20.24 -12.26
N ALA A 531 -5.08 21.42 -12.00
CA ALA A 531 -4.99 22.54 -12.92
C ALA A 531 -3.55 23.03 -13.10
N VAL A 532 -2.82 23.24 -12.00
CA VAL A 532 -1.44 23.73 -12.02
C VAL A 532 -0.50 22.71 -12.66
N ARG A 533 -0.69 21.42 -12.37
CA ARG A 533 0.19 20.34 -12.84
C ARG A 533 -0.01 20.00 -14.32
N TYR A 534 -1.24 19.98 -14.82
CA TYR A 534 -1.56 19.38 -16.13
C TYR A 534 -2.19 20.34 -17.15
N LEU A 535 -2.75 21.49 -16.75
CA LEU A 535 -3.24 22.46 -17.73
C LEU A 535 -2.09 23.30 -18.27
N GLN A 536 -2.17 23.62 -19.56
CA GLN A 536 -1.21 24.52 -20.20
C GLN A 536 -1.23 25.88 -19.51
N SER A 537 -0.05 26.34 -19.10
CA SER A 537 0.17 27.66 -18.54
C SER A 537 1.40 28.30 -19.21
N ASN A 538 1.61 29.58 -18.93
CA ASN A 538 2.79 30.33 -19.34
C ASN A 538 3.95 30.27 -18.32
N PHE A 539 3.84 29.43 -17.29
CA PHE A 539 4.91 29.17 -16.33
C PHE A 539 5.84 28.08 -16.86
N ASP A 540 7.12 28.16 -16.52
CA ASP A 540 8.10 27.11 -16.81
C ASP A 540 8.00 25.97 -15.78
N CYS A 541 8.42 24.77 -16.18
CA CYS A 541 8.30 23.56 -15.34
C CYS A 541 8.90 23.74 -13.93
N PRO A 542 10.09 24.34 -13.72
CA PRO A 542 10.63 24.52 -12.38
C PRO A 542 9.77 25.42 -11.49
N THR A 543 9.11 26.44 -12.06
CA THR A 543 8.21 27.30 -11.28
C THR A 543 6.97 26.53 -10.83
N VAL A 544 6.41 25.71 -11.71
CA VAL A 544 5.25 24.85 -11.39
C VAL A 544 5.62 23.83 -10.33
N GLU A 545 6.77 23.16 -10.48
CA GLU A 545 7.29 22.17 -9.53
C GLU A 545 7.53 22.79 -8.15
N ASN A 546 8.24 23.91 -8.07
CA ASN A 546 8.47 24.63 -6.82
C ASN A 546 7.15 25.06 -6.17
N TYR A 547 6.19 25.58 -6.94
CA TYR A 547 4.89 25.95 -6.39
C TYR A 547 4.15 24.76 -5.80
N ILE A 548 4.17 23.61 -6.47
CA ILE A 548 3.53 22.40 -5.97
C ILE A 548 4.17 21.99 -4.64
N ILE A 549 5.50 21.93 -4.60
CA ILE A 549 6.25 21.58 -3.38
C ILE A 549 5.94 22.58 -2.26
N ASP A 550 6.13 23.88 -2.53
CA ASP A 550 5.96 24.96 -1.54
C ASP A 550 4.52 25.00 -0.97
N PHE A 551 3.50 24.74 -1.81
CA PHE A 551 2.10 24.88 -1.41
C PHE A 551 1.51 23.59 -0.82
N PHE A 552 1.82 22.43 -1.40
CA PHE A 552 1.20 21.15 -1.02
C PHE A 552 2.08 20.27 -0.12
N ASP A 553 3.41 20.36 -0.26
CA ASP A 553 4.34 19.44 0.42
C ASP A 553 5.03 20.09 1.63
N ASP A 554 5.41 21.37 1.54
CA ASP A 554 6.26 22.08 2.50
C ASP A 554 5.47 22.93 3.54
N TYR A 555 4.25 22.53 3.90
CA TYR A 555 3.42 23.28 4.87
C TYR A 555 4.04 23.30 6.28
N ALA A 556 4.92 24.27 6.55
CA ALA A 556 5.49 24.54 7.87
C ALA A 556 4.65 25.59 8.59
N TYR A 557 4.23 25.27 9.82
CA TYR A 557 3.70 26.27 10.75
C TYR A 557 4.75 27.37 10.97
N VAL A 558 4.55 28.53 10.35
CA VAL A 558 5.25 29.75 10.77
C VAL A 558 4.55 30.23 12.02
N ASN A 559 5.10 29.88 13.19
CA ASN A 559 4.66 30.37 14.51
C ASN A 559 4.69 31.90 14.59
#